data_AF-A0A3N5G922-F1
#
_entry.id   AF-A0A3N5G922-F1
#
_cell.length_a   1.000
_cell.length_b   1.000
_cell.length_c   1.000
_cell.angle_alpha   90.00
_cell.angle_beta   90.00
_cell.angle_gamma   90.00
#
_symmetry.space_group_name_H-M   'P 1'
#
loop_
_entity.id
_entity.type
_entity.pdbx_description
1 polymer ?
#
loop_
_entity_poly.entity_id
_entity_poly.type
_entity_poly.pdbx_seq_one_letter_code
_entity_poly.pdbx_strand_id
1 'polypeptide(L)'
;MYLDRDPDGTFRLGRGFQLHGGKRILLVDDVYTTGGSLRKAIAACNAAVRSAGEQCNFVGAAVVLNRVSDPEAFRLATVTLPIVAAVHYPLRDWDAAACPYCARQIPLFAVH
;
A
#
# COMPACT_ATOMS: atom_id res chain seq x y z
N MET A 1 -0.16 -4.80 -15.45
CA MET A 1 -1.20 -5.39 -14.57
C MET A 1 -1.46 -4.41 -13.44
N TYR A 2 -2.71 -4.24 -13.05
CA TYR A 2 -3.11 -3.42 -11.89
C TYR A 2 -4.13 -4.19 -11.05
N LEU A 3 -4.41 -3.67 -9.86
CA LEU A 3 -5.46 -4.19 -8.97
C LEU A 3 -6.61 -3.19 -8.91
N ASP A 4 -7.82 -3.66 -9.14
CA ASP A 4 -9.04 -2.90 -8.86
C ASP A 4 -9.39 -3.00 -7.38
N ARG A 5 -10.05 -1.96 -6.87
CA ARG A 5 -10.59 -1.93 -5.51
C ARG A 5 -12.11 -1.89 -5.59
N ASP A 6 -12.75 -2.93 -5.06
CA ASP A 6 -14.20 -3.02 -4.96
C ASP A 6 -14.74 -2.03 -3.90
N PRO A 7 -16.06 -1.72 -3.88
CA PRO A 7 -16.64 -0.76 -2.93
C PRO A 7 -16.43 -1.11 -1.44
N ASP A 8 -16.29 -2.39 -1.13
CA ASP A 8 -15.96 -2.91 0.21
C ASP A 8 -14.47 -2.71 0.59
N GLY A 9 -13.66 -2.28 -0.37
CA GLY A 9 -12.23 -2.07 -0.25
C GLY A 9 -11.36 -3.31 -0.42
N THR A 10 -11.92 -4.38 -0.99
CA THR A 10 -11.21 -5.59 -1.40
C THR A 10 -10.45 -5.36 -2.70
N PHE A 11 -9.22 -5.86 -2.78
CA PHE A 11 -8.38 -5.73 -3.98
C PHE A 11 -8.53 -6.99 -4.85
N ARG A 12 -8.63 -6.81 -6.16
CA ARG A 12 -8.70 -7.90 -7.15
C ARG A 12 -7.84 -7.59 -8.37
N LEU A 13 -7.42 -8.62 -9.10
CA LEU A 13 -6.78 -8.41 -10.41
C LEU A 13 -7.75 -7.62 -11.31
N GLY A 14 -7.24 -6.58 -11.96
CA GLY A 14 -8.00 -5.84 -12.95
C GLY A 14 -8.48 -6.73 -14.09
N ARG A 15 -9.57 -6.32 -14.75
CA ARG A 15 -10.16 -7.10 -15.85
C ARG A 15 -9.14 -7.43 -16.93
N GLY A 16 -9.13 -8.70 -17.36
CA GLY A 16 -8.24 -9.21 -18.40
C GLY A 16 -6.84 -9.60 -17.92
N PHE A 17 -6.50 -9.40 -16.64
CA PHE A 17 -5.25 -9.92 -16.09
C PHE A 17 -5.42 -11.30 -15.48
N GLN A 18 -4.41 -12.14 -15.69
CA GLN A 18 -4.24 -13.42 -15.04
C GLN A 18 -2.85 -13.48 -14.44
N LEU A 19 -2.75 -14.15 -13.30
CA LEU A 19 -1.49 -14.40 -12.63
C LEU A 19 -1.24 -15.90 -12.61
N HIS A 20 0.00 -16.28 -12.88
CA HIS A 20 0.47 -17.65 -12.82
C HIS A 20 1.63 -17.74 -11.83
N GLY A 21 1.76 -18.89 -11.19
CA GLY A 21 2.81 -19.22 -10.24
C GLY A 21 4.21 -19.08 -10.83
N GLY A 22 5.18 -18.85 -9.94
CA GLY A 22 6.60 -18.74 -10.32
C GLY A 22 7.01 -17.42 -10.99
N LYS A 23 6.06 -16.57 -11.40
CA LYS A 23 6.37 -15.21 -11.85
C LYS A 23 6.90 -14.37 -10.69
N ARG A 24 7.99 -13.65 -10.94
CA ARG A 24 8.56 -12.66 -10.01
C ARG A 24 7.69 -11.40 -10.02
N ILE A 25 7.19 -11.01 -8.86
CA ILE A 25 6.23 -9.91 -8.69
C ILE A 25 6.88 -8.79 -7.88
N LEU A 26 7.02 -7.62 -8.50
CA LEU A 26 7.35 -6.37 -7.82
C LEU A 26 6.04 -5.61 -7.56
N LEU A 27 5.77 -5.27 -6.30
CA LEU A 27 4.62 -4.46 -5.95
C LEU A 27 4.96 -2.98 -6.15
N VAL A 28 4.05 -2.21 -6.73
CA VAL A 28 4.24 -0.77 -6.94
C VAL A 28 3.03 -0.02 -6.40
N ASP A 29 3.29 1.03 -5.64
CA ASP A 29 2.28 1.96 -5.12
C ASP A 29 2.78 3.40 -5.28
N ASP A 30 1.90 4.39 -5.19
CA ASP A 30 2.31 5.79 -5.29
C ASP A 30 2.92 6.31 -3.99
N VAL A 31 2.19 6.18 -2.88
CA VAL A 31 2.54 6.76 -1.58
C VAL A 31 2.49 5.70 -0.49
N TYR A 32 3.63 5.47 0.16
CA TYR A 32 3.68 4.62 1.34
C TYR A 32 3.22 5.38 2.58
N THR A 33 2.16 4.84 3.20
CA THR A 33 1.63 5.31 4.49
C THR A 33 1.81 4.22 5.54
N THR A 34 0.80 3.37 5.74
CA THR A 34 0.85 2.25 6.70
C THR A 34 1.24 0.93 6.04
N GLY A 35 1.49 0.93 4.72
CA GLY A 35 1.67 -0.26 3.89
C GLY A 35 0.40 -1.11 3.71
N GLY A 36 -0.77 -0.62 4.12
CA GLY A 36 -2.03 -1.36 4.06
C GLY A 36 -2.44 -1.80 2.65
N SER A 37 -2.30 -0.91 1.66
CA SER A 37 -2.59 -1.22 0.26
C SER A 37 -1.70 -2.33 -0.29
N LEU A 38 -0.39 -2.26 -0.04
CA LEU A 38 0.56 -3.31 -0.43
C LEU A 38 0.24 -4.67 0.22
N ARG A 39 -0.19 -4.69 1.49
CA ARG A 39 -0.64 -5.95 2.15
C ARG A 39 -1.89 -6.52 1.49
N LYS A 40 -2.86 -5.69 1.14
CA LYS A 40 -4.06 -6.10 0.39
C LYS A 40 -3.72 -6.60 -1.01
N ALA A 41 -2.74 -5.97 -1.66
CA ALA A 41 -2.24 -6.41 -2.96
C ALA A 41 -1.63 -7.81 -2.91
N ILE A 42 -0.79 -8.10 -1.90
CA ILE A 42 -0.24 -9.44 -1.67
C ILE A 42 -1.36 -10.47 -1.51
N ALA A 43 -2.37 -10.16 -0.67
CA ALA A 43 -3.51 -11.05 -0.46
C ALA A 43 -4.29 -11.31 -1.75
N ALA A 44 -4.53 -10.28 -2.56
CA ALA A 44 -5.23 -10.37 -3.83
C ALA A 44 -4.46 -11.25 -4.86
N CYS A 45 -3.16 -11.03 -5.00
CA CYS A 45 -2.31 -11.85 -5.88
C CYS A 45 -2.29 -13.31 -5.43
N ASN A 46 -2.11 -13.58 -4.14
CA ASN A 46 -2.16 -14.93 -3.59
C ASN A 46 -3.53 -15.59 -3.78
N ALA A 47 -4.63 -14.84 -3.65
CA ALA A 47 -5.97 -15.35 -3.91
C ALA A 47 -6.17 -15.73 -5.38
N ALA A 48 -5.62 -14.94 -6.30
CA ALA A 48 -5.76 -15.17 -7.74
C ALA A 48 -5.11 -16.48 -8.23
N VAL A 49 -4.04 -16.93 -7.58
CA VAL A 49 -3.32 -18.18 -7.95
C VAL A 49 -3.74 -19.40 -7.12
N ARG A 50 -4.54 -19.19 -6.06
CA ARG A 50 -4.88 -20.23 -5.07
C ARG A 50 -5.61 -21.41 -5.68
N SER A 51 -6.58 -21.18 -6.56
CA SER A 51 -7.38 -22.26 -7.17
C SER A 51 -6.54 -23.16 -8.10
N ALA A 52 -5.44 -22.65 -8.63
CA ALA A 52 -4.48 -23.41 -9.43
C ALA A 52 -3.45 -24.16 -8.56
N GLY A 53 -3.48 -24.02 -7.23
CA GLY A 53 -2.47 -24.59 -6.33
C GLY A 53 -1.09 -23.93 -6.46
N GLU A 54 -1.04 -22.75 -7.07
CA GLU A 54 0.19 -22.03 -7.40
C GLU A 54 0.57 -21.02 -6.30
N GLN A 55 1.83 -20.58 -6.31
CA GLN A 55 2.35 -19.61 -5.34
C GLN A 55 2.95 -18.39 -6.04
N CYS A 56 2.68 -17.21 -5.48
CA CYS A 56 3.28 -15.96 -5.91
C CYS A 56 4.73 -15.86 -5.41
N ASN A 57 5.64 -15.38 -6.27
CA ASN A 57 7.01 -15.07 -5.89
C ASN A 57 7.19 -13.55 -5.83
N PHE A 58 6.96 -12.95 -4.67
CA PHE A 58 7.17 -11.51 -4.47
C PHE A 58 8.65 -11.21 -4.26
N VAL A 59 9.18 -10.20 -4.96
CA VAL A 59 10.61 -9.83 -4.90
C VAL A 59 10.88 -8.54 -4.14
N GLY A 60 9.84 -7.77 -3.83
CA GLY A 60 9.96 -6.48 -3.17
C GLY A 60 8.75 -5.58 -3.43
N ALA A 61 8.83 -4.36 -2.90
CA ALA A 61 7.92 -3.28 -3.20
C ALA A 61 8.69 -2.00 -3.55
N ALA A 62 8.10 -1.16 -4.40
CA ALA A 62 8.61 0.15 -4.74
C ALA A 62 7.49 1.18 -4.60
N VAL A 63 7.81 2.33 -4.03
CA VAL A 63 6.88 3.48 -3.98
C VAL A 63 7.54 4.72 -4.53
N VAL A 64 6.73 5.67 -5.01
CA VAL A 64 7.27 6.97 -5.42
C VAL A 64 7.64 7.78 -4.18
N LEU A 65 6.73 7.86 -3.21
CA LEU A 65 6.90 8.67 -2.01
C LEU A 65 6.75 7.82 -0.73
N ASN A 66 7.76 7.87 0.14
CA ASN A 66 7.62 7.45 1.53
C ASN A 66 7.41 8.68 2.42
N ARG A 67 6.26 8.74 3.12
CA ARG A 67 5.92 9.85 4.02
C ARG A 67 5.94 9.49 5.50
N VAL A 68 6.32 8.27 5.88
CA VAL A 68 6.37 7.89 7.30
C VAL A 68 7.52 8.60 8.01
N SER A 69 7.24 9.08 9.22
CA SER A 69 8.21 9.78 10.07
C SER A 69 9.09 8.81 10.87
N ASP A 70 8.53 7.67 11.29
CA ASP A 70 9.28 6.57 11.89
C ASP A 70 9.90 5.68 10.79
N PRO A 71 11.24 5.64 10.65
CA PRO A 71 11.90 4.79 9.67
C PRO A 71 11.59 3.29 9.85
N GLU A 72 11.36 2.84 11.08
CA GLU A 72 11.03 1.44 11.38
C GLU A 72 9.62 1.05 10.92
N ALA A 73 8.77 2.04 10.61
CA ALA A 73 7.45 1.82 10.01
C ALA A 73 7.53 1.59 8.48
N PHE A 74 8.66 1.89 7.83
CA PHE A 74 8.85 1.68 6.40
C PHE A 74 9.22 0.23 6.06
N ARG A 75 8.28 -0.69 6.33
CA ARG A 75 8.45 -2.12 6.11
C ARG A 75 7.11 -2.82 5.89
N LEU A 76 7.13 -3.90 5.11
CA LEU A 76 5.96 -4.77 4.95
C LEU A 76 5.92 -5.82 6.06
N ALA A 77 5.33 -5.50 7.21
CA ALA A 77 5.34 -6.39 8.39
C ALA A 77 4.86 -7.84 8.15
N THR A 78 4.07 -8.09 7.10
CA THR A 78 3.53 -9.43 6.77
C THR A 78 4.53 -10.30 5.99
N VAL A 79 5.55 -9.71 5.37
CA VAL A 79 6.51 -10.41 4.50
C VAL A 79 7.89 -9.77 4.60
N THR A 80 8.93 -10.58 4.79
CA THR A 80 10.31 -10.08 4.79
C THR A 80 10.75 -9.80 3.36
N LEU A 81 10.36 -8.65 2.82
CA LEU A 81 10.69 -8.19 1.48
C LEU A 81 11.28 -6.78 1.52
N PRO A 82 12.26 -6.48 0.66
CA PRO A 82 12.78 -5.13 0.54
C PRO A 82 11.69 -4.19 0.03
N ILE A 83 11.67 -2.98 0.57
CA ILE A 83 10.87 -1.88 0.05
C ILE A 83 11.78 -0.67 -0.22
N VAL A 84 11.59 -0.03 -1.37
CA VAL A 84 12.33 1.15 -1.78
C VAL A 84 11.38 2.31 -2.07
N ALA A 85 11.86 3.53 -1.87
CA ALA A 85 11.14 4.74 -2.22
C ALA A 85 12.02 5.64 -3.09
N ALA A 86 11.45 6.28 -4.10
CA ALA A 86 12.18 7.27 -4.90
C ALA A 86 12.43 8.57 -4.09
N VAL A 87 11.46 8.96 -3.28
CA VAL A 87 11.53 10.15 -2.41
C VAL A 87 11.15 9.77 -0.98
N HIS A 88 11.94 10.22 -0.02
CA HIS A 88 11.61 10.16 1.40
C HIS A 88 11.29 11.59 1.90
N TYR A 89 10.04 11.82 2.28
CA TYR A 89 9.55 13.11 2.76
C TYR A 89 8.64 12.89 3.98
N PRO A 90 9.22 12.72 5.19
CA PRO A 90 8.48 12.41 6.39
C PRO A 90 7.56 13.58 6.76
N LEU A 91 6.27 13.28 6.92
CA LEU A 91 5.30 14.26 7.39
C LEU A 91 5.14 14.17 8.91
N ARG A 92 4.81 15.32 9.52
CA ARG A 92 4.43 15.34 10.93
C ARG A 92 2.98 14.87 11.05
N ASP A 93 2.80 13.76 11.76
CA ASP A 93 1.49 13.31 12.19
C ASP A 93 1.18 13.93 13.56
N TRP A 94 -0.07 14.32 13.77
CA TRP A 94 -0.57 14.83 15.05
C TRP A 94 -1.69 13.93 15.55
N ASP A 95 -1.69 13.62 16.83
CA ASP A 95 -2.91 13.19 17.51
C ASP A 95 -3.96 14.28 17.38
N ALA A 96 -5.24 13.88 17.26
CA ALA A 96 -6.33 14.84 17.10
C ALA A 96 -6.36 15.91 18.21
N ALA A 97 -6.01 15.54 19.45
CA ALA A 97 -5.93 16.44 20.60
C ALA A 97 -4.72 17.42 20.54
N ALA A 98 -3.68 17.10 19.79
CA ALA A 98 -2.45 17.91 19.67
C ALA A 98 -2.34 18.66 18.32
N CYS A 99 -3.32 18.49 17.42
CA CYS A 99 -3.28 19.10 16.10
C CYS A 99 -3.55 20.62 16.19
N PRO A 100 -2.59 21.48 15.78
CA PRO A 100 -2.74 22.93 15.89
C PRO A 100 -3.84 23.48 14.97
N TYR A 101 -4.16 22.78 13.88
CA TYR A 101 -5.24 23.17 12.97
C TYR A 101 -6.61 22.77 13.50
N CYS A 102 -6.72 21.60 14.16
CA CYS A 102 -7.96 21.18 14.84
C CYS A 102 -8.30 22.12 16.00
N ALA A 103 -7.32 22.52 16.81
CA ALA A 103 -7.52 23.49 17.89
C ALA A 103 -8.04 24.84 17.39
N ARG A 104 -7.71 25.20 16.14
CA ARG A 104 -8.16 26.42 15.46
C ARG A 104 -9.45 26.21 14.64
N GLN A 105 -10.03 25.01 14.68
CA GLN A 105 -11.20 24.62 13.89
C GLN A 105 -11.08 24.98 12.40
N ILE A 106 -9.87 24.87 11.83
CA ILE A 106 -9.68 25.14 10.40
C ILE A 106 -10.32 23.99 9.61
N PRO A 107 -11.29 24.26 8.73
CA PRO A 107 -11.96 23.22 7.97
C PRO A 107 -11.01 22.60 6.93
N LEU A 108 -11.09 21.26 6.79
CA LEU A 108 -10.28 20.50 5.82
C LEU A 108 -10.68 20.76 4.36
N PHE A 109 -11.92 21.15 4.14
CA PHE A 109 -12.47 21.48 2.82
C PHE A 109 -13.17 22.83 2.91
N ALA A 110 -13.11 23.61 1.84
CA ALA A 110 -13.96 24.78 1.72
C ALA A 110 -15.43 24.29 1.73
N VAL A 111 -16.20 24.71 2.71
CA VAL A 111 -17.65 24.47 2.73
C VAL A 111 -18.23 25.51 1.78
N HIS A 112 -18.75 25.05 0.64
CA HIS A 112 -19.59 25.86 -0.24
C HIS A 112 -21.04 25.85 0.26
#